data_AF-A0A349KTB6-F1
#
_entry.id   AF-A0A349KTB6-F1
#
_cell.length_a   1.000
_cell.length_b   1.000
_cell.length_c   1.000
_cell.angle_alpha   90.00
_cell.angle_beta   90.00
_cell.angle_gamma   90.00
#
_symmetry.space_group_name_H-M   'P 1'
#
loop_
_entity.id
_entity.type
_entity.pdbx_description
1 polymer ?
#
loop_
_entity_poly.entity_id
_entity_poly.type
_entity_poly.pdbx_seq_one_letter_code
_entity_poly.pdbx_strand_id
1 'polypeptide(L)'
;DVDALQAYWTVCPQMRQTLFSANRPGYLDLAVAKQAIKPSIYEHPEFVTFIDSMNALFADWEQRSTQTLKGLQAGCHPKTIINDLAEDLLAHYAEKPLIDKYAVYQHLMDYWATTMQDDCYLIAADGWKAATYRIIETNKKGKEVDKGWACDLVPKQLIVDRYFTKEQAAIREQEAALESVAAQMAEMEEEHGGEDGAFAELDKVNKVNVSARLKEIKDDREARDEAAILGAWLKLSTQEADLKKTLKDAEAELDALAYAKYPTLVEADIKTLAVEDKWLATISAAVHGEMDRISQTLTQRVKELVERYESPLPVLTSKVADLSAKAAAHLLKMGVPSMSKEKKFSIG
;
A
#
# COMPACT_ATOMS: atom_id res chain seq x y z
N ASP A 1 3.82 31.96 6.24
CA ASP A 1 3.98 30.49 6.14
C ASP A 1 2.78 29.71 6.66
N VAL A 2 2.41 29.81 7.94
CA VAL A 2 1.18 29.14 8.45
C VAL A 2 -0.08 29.61 7.73
N ASP A 3 -0.17 30.90 7.38
CA ASP A 3 -1.30 31.43 6.60
C ASP A 3 -1.35 30.92 5.16
N ALA A 4 -0.28 30.33 4.61
CA ALA A 4 -0.33 29.69 3.30
C ALA A 4 -1.21 28.43 3.30
N LEU A 5 -1.53 27.90 4.48
CA LEU A 5 -2.45 26.78 4.70
C LEU A 5 -3.90 27.26 4.89
N GLN A 6 -4.24 28.49 4.47
CA GLN A 6 -5.55 29.11 4.70
C GLN A 6 -6.73 28.24 4.28
N ALA A 7 -6.61 27.49 3.17
CA ALA A 7 -7.67 26.58 2.73
C ALA A 7 -8.04 25.55 3.82
N TYR A 8 -7.06 25.05 4.59
CA TYR A 8 -7.29 24.14 5.70
C TYR A 8 -7.96 24.84 6.87
N TRP A 9 -7.54 26.07 7.17
CA TRP A 9 -8.09 26.86 8.29
C TRP A 9 -9.51 27.35 8.03
N THR A 10 -9.90 27.51 6.77
CA THR A 10 -11.28 27.83 6.39
C THR A 10 -12.21 26.65 6.68
N VAL A 11 -11.76 25.40 6.46
CA VAL A 11 -12.56 24.19 6.70
C VAL A 11 -12.49 23.74 8.17
N CYS A 12 -11.31 23.82 8.77
CA CYS A 12 -11.00 23.36 10.11
C CYS A 12 -10.35 24.50 10.93
N PRO A 13 -11.11 25.53 11.33
CA PRO A 13 -10.57 26.70 12.02
C PRO A 13 -10.04 26.41 13.43
N GLN A 14 -10.64 25.45 14.15
CA GLN A 14 -10.16 25.06 15.48
C GLN A 14 -8.91 24.19 15.39
N MET A 15 -8.72 23.44 14.30
CA MET A 15 -7.49 22.68 14.08
C MET A 15 -6.24 23.58 14.06
N ARG A 16 -6.35 24.80 13.51
CA ARG A 16 -5.27 25.80 13.57
C ARG A 16 -4.88 26.11 15.03
N GLN A 17 -5.87 26.26 15.91
CA GLN A 17 -5.68 26.60 17.32
C GLN A 17 -5.15 25.41 18.13
N THR A 18 -5.52 24.18 17.74
CA THR A 18 -4.97 22.96 18.32
C THR A 18 -3.50 22.78 17.94
N LEU A 19 -3.11 23.09 16.70
CA LEU A 19 -1.74 22.89 16.23
C LEU A 19 -0.78 24.02 16.61
N PHE A 20 -1.28 25.26 16.76
CA PHE A 20 -0.44 26.43 16.95
C PHE A 20 -0.94 27.33 18.08
N SER A 21 -0.01 27.77 18.93
CA SER A 21 -0.26 28.76 19.98
C SER A 21 0.38 30.10 19.64
N ALA A 22 -0.26 31.21 20.03
CA ALA A 22 0.30 32.54 19.87
C ALA A 22 1.59 32.70 20.70
N ASN A 23 2.62 33.30 20.10
CA ASN A 23 3.84 33.71 20.78
C ASN A 23 3.86 35.25 20.88
N ARG A 24 4.64 35.91 20.02
CA ARG A 24 4.69 37.37 19.87
C ARG A 24 3.90 37.80 18.62
N PRO A 25 3.51 39.08 18.47
CA PRO A 25 2.74 39.54 17.31
C PRO A 25 3.36 39.09 15.98
N GLY A 26 2.61 38.31 15.19
CA GLY A 26 3.05 37.75 13.92
C GLY A 26 3.81 36.40 14.01
N TYR A 27 3.95 35.80 15.19
CA TYR A 27 4.65 34.53 15.41
C TYR A 27 3.79 33.52 16.16
N LEU A 28 3.91 32.25 15.75
CA LEU A 28 3.21 31.11 16.31
C LEU A 28 4.22 30.03 16.69
N ASP A 29 3.97 29.35 17.81
CA ASP A 29 4.69 28.16 18.22
C ASP A 29 3.83 26.92 17.97
N LEU A 30 4.47 25.77 17.78
CA LEU A 30 3.77 24.49 17.72
C LEU A 30 3.22 24.15 19.11
N ALA A 31 1.91 23.91 19.22
CA ALA A 31 1.24 23.61 20.48
C ALA A 31 1.22 22.11 20.84
N VAL A 32 1.66 21.25 19.92
CA VAL A 32 1.71 19.78 20.09
C VAL A 32 3.15 19.26 19.93
N ALA A 33 3.44 18.07 20.46
CA ALA A 33 4.72 17.42 20.18
C ALA A 33 4.83 17.09 18.68
N LYS A 34 6.06 17.09 18.14
CA LYS A 34 6.30 16.78 16.71
C LYS A 34 5.75 15.42 16.29
N GLN A 35 5.90 14.43 17.15
CA GLN A 35 5.40 13.08 16.96
C GLN A 35 3.86 13.04 16.98
N ALA A 36 3.23 14.01 17.66
CA ALA A 36 1.78 14.12 17.79
C ALA A 36 1.13 14.96 16.67
N ILE A 37 1.87 15.61 15.76
CA ILE A 37 1.29 16.42 14.67
C ILE A 37 0.30 15.61 13.83
N LYS A 38 0.71 14.40 13.41
CA LYS A 38 -0.12 13.52 12.58
C LYS A 38 -1.41 13.11 13.31
N PRO A 39 -1.36 12.46 14.51
CA PRO A 39 -2.58 12.08 15.21
C PRO A 39 -3.45 13.31 15.56
N SER A 40 -2.87 14.44 15.96
CA SER A 40 -3.63 15.66 16.24
C SER A 40 -4.39 16.23 15.04
N ILE A 41 -3.97 15.95 13.80
CA ILE A 41 -4.71 16.31 12.58
C ILE A 41 -5.78 15.25 12.29
N TYR A 42 -5.39 13.98 12.23
CA TYR A 42 -6.27 12.88 11.83
C TYR A 42 -7.44 12.69 12.79
N GLU A 43 -7.21 12.85 14.09
CA GLU A 43 -8.21 12.65 15.14
C GLU A 43 -8.98 13.94 15.46
N HIS A 44 -8.66 15.06 14.78
CA HIS A 44 -9.32 16.32 15.05
C HIS A 44 -10.79 16.26 14.64
N PRO A 45 -11.75 16.63 15.52
CA PRO A 45 -13.18 16.51 15.21
C PRO A 45 -13.63 17.23 13.93
N GLU A 46 -13.10 18.43 13.66
CA GLU A 46 -13.42 19.15 12.40
C GLU A 46 -12.88 18.42 11.17
N PHE A 47 -11.72 17.77 11.28
CA PHE A 47 -11.14 17.03 10.17
C PHE A 47 -11.90 15.74 9.91
N VAL A 48 -12.24 14.99 10.96
CA VAL A 48 -13.12 13.81 10.86
C VAL A 48 -14.47 14.19 10.25
N THR A 49 -15.11 15.27 10.72
CA THR A 49 -16.37 15.77 10.16
C THR A 49 -16.24 16.13 8.68
N PHE A 50 -15.12 16.75 8.29
CA PHE A 50 -14.83 17.06 6.89
C PHE A 50 -14.73 15.78 6.05
N ILE A 51 -13.94 14.80 6.48
CA ILE A 51 -13.78 13.51 5.79
C ILE A 51 -15.13 12.80 5.65
N ASP A 52 -15.91 12.71 6.72
CA ASP A 52 -17.24 12.11 6.70
C ASP A 52 -18.18 12.80 5.70
N SER A 53 -18.13 14.14 5.64
CA SER A 53 -18.92 14.90 4.66
C SER A 53 -18.50 14.64 3.21
N MET A 54 -17.22 14.39 2.96
CA MET A 54 -16.69 14.06 1.63
C MET A 54 -17.00 12.62 1.24
N ASN A 55 -17.00 11.68 2.20
CA ASN A 55 -17.46 10.31 1.99
C ASN A 55 -18.96 10.26 1.68
N ALA A 56 -19.78 11.00 2.42
CA ALA A 56 -21.20 11.12 2.16
C ALA A 56 -21.46 11.73 0.76
N LEU A 57 -20.69 12.75 0.41
CA LEU A 57 -20.74 13.33 -0.93
C LEU A 57 -20.40 12.27 -1.99
N PHE A 58 -19.30 11.52 -1.85
CA PHE A 58 -18.97 10.46 -2.80
C PHE A 58 -20.09 9.42 -2.91
N ALA A 59 -20.65 8.97 -1.78
CA ALA A 59 -21.73 7.98 -1.74
C ALA A 59 -22.98 8.44 -2.54
N ASP A 60 -23.33 9.73 -2.47
CA ASP A 60 -24.44 10.28 -3.26
C ASP A 60 -24.19 10.17 -4.78
N TRP A 61 -22.95 10.41 -5.22
CA TRP A 61 -22.55 10.25 -6.62
C TRP A 61 -22.49 8.78 -7.03
N GLU A 62 -21.95 7.94 -6.15
CA GLU A 62 -21.83 6.50 -6.34
C GLU A 62 -23.20 5.85 -6.52
N GLN A 63 -24.20 6.24 -5.72
CA GLN A 63 -25.56 5.72 -5.83
C GLN A 63 -26.19 6.02 -7.20
N ARG A 64 -26.07 7.26 -7.68
CA ARG A 64 -26.60 7.65 -9.00
C ARG A 64 -25.85 6.95 -10.13
N SER A 65 -24.53 6.92 -10.02
CA SER A 65 -23.64 6.28 -10.99
C SER A 65 -23.92 4.78 -11.08
N THR A 66 -24.15 4.10 -9.95
CA THR A 66 -24.54 2.69 -9.90
C THR A 66 -25.78 2.42 -10.74
N GLN A 67 -26.82 3.24 -10.59
CA GLN A 67 -28.07 3.07 -11.33
C GLN A 67 -27.84 3.23 -12.84
N THR A 68 -27.10 4.26 -13.25
CA THR A 68 -26.75 4.50 -14.66
C THR A 68 -25.92 3.36 -15.24
N LEU A 69 -24.87 2.94 -14.52
CA LEU A 69 -23.93 1.90 -14.97
C LEU A 69 -24.59 0.51 -15.02
N LYS A 70 -25.46 0.15 -14.07
CA LYS A 70 -26.23 -1.11 -14.15
C LYS A 70 -27.30 -1.07 -15.25
N GLY A 71 -27.69 0.13 -15.68
CA GLY A 71 -28.65 0.38 -16.75
C GLY A 71 -28.10 0.17 -18.16
N LEU A 72 -26.78 0.03 -18.33
CA LEU A 72 -26.16 -0.16 -19.65
C LEU A 72 -26.73 -1.39 -20.37
N GLN A 73 -26.79 -1.32 -21.69
CA GLN A 73 -27.32 -2.36 -22.57
C GLN A 73 -26.39 -2.56 -23.77
N ALA A 74 -26.59 -3.65 -24.50
CA ALA A 74 -25.92 -3.85 -25.78
C ALA A 74 -26.23 -2.66 -26.72
N GLY A 75 -25.23 -2.22 -27.48
CA GLY A 75 -25.29 -1.05 -28.34
C GLY A 75 -25.09 0.29 -27.61
N CYS A 76 -24.74 0.29 -26.32
CA CYS A 76 -24.40 1.53 -25.61
C CYS A 76 -23.17 2.22 -26.23
N HIS A 77 -22.95 3.50 -25.88
CA HIS A 77 -21.83 4.29 -26.39
C HIS A 77 -20.83 4.59 -25.26
N PRO A 78 -19.78 3.75 -25.08
CA PRO A 78 -18.77 3.91 -24.02
C PRO A 78 -18.23 5.33 -23.86
N LYS A 79 -17.96 6.02 -24.96
CA LYS A 79 -17.46 7.41 -24.94
C LYS A 79 -18.45 8.42 -24.37
N THR A 80 -19.75 8.22 -24.57
CA THR A 80 -20.79 9.07 -23.98
C THR A 80 -20.90 8.79 -22.49
N ILE A 81 -20.88 7.51 -22.10
CA ILE A 81 -20.99 7.07 -20.70
C ILE A 81 -19.87 7.68 -19.84
N ILE A 82 -18.60 7.58 -20.27
CA ILE A 82 -17.49 8.15 -19.51
C ILE A 82 -17.55 9.68 -19.47
N ASN A 83 -18.02 10.33 -20.53
CA ASN A 83 -18.17 11.77 -20.56
C ASN A 83 -19.20 12.22 -19.50
N ASP A 84 -20.41 11.66 -19.55
CA ASP A 84 -21.48 11.97 -18.60
C ASP A 84 -21.07 11.69 -17.16
N LEU A 85 -20.39 10.54 -16.92
CA LEU A 85 -19.91 10.14 -15.61
C LEU A 85 -18.86 11.10 -15.06
N ALA A 86 -17.91 11.52 -15.91
CA ALA A 86 -16.81 12.39 -15.53
C ALA A 86 -17.27 13.86 -15.36
N GLU A 87 -18.22 14.33 -16.18
CA GLU A 87 -18.86 15.63 -16.01
C GLU A 87 -19.68 15.70 -14.71
N ASP A 88 -20.48 14.66 -14.40
CA ASP A 88 -21.22 14.60 -13.12
C ASP A 88 -20.25 14.61 -11.94
N LEU A 89 -19.15 13.84 -12.01
CA LEU A 89 -18.15 13.79 -10.95
C LEU A 89 -17.47 15.17 -10.73
N LEU A 90 -17.10 15.85 -11.81
CA LEU A 90 -16.51 17.20 -11.75
C LEU A 90 -17.48 18.23 -11.18
N ALA A 91 -18.75 18.16 -11.56
CA ALA A 91 -19.80 19.04 -11.04
C ALA A 91 -20.05 18.75 -9.56
N HIS A 92 -20.02 17.48 -9.15
CA HIS A 92 -20.30 17.04 -7.79
C HIS A 92 -19.24 17.50 -6.79
N TYR A 93 -17.97 17.55 -7.22
CA TYR A 93 -16.86 18.11 -6.45
C TYR A 93 -16.59 19.60 -6.72
N ALA A 94 -17.43 20.27 -7.52
CA ALA A 94 -17.31 21.71 -7.71
C ALA A 94 -17.50 22.44 -6.37
N GLU A 95 -16.64 23.43 -6.12
CA GLU A 95 -16.70 24.29 -4.93
C GLU A 95 -16.53 23.54 -3.58
N LYS A 96 -16.06 22.29 -3.61
CA LYS A 96 -15.71 21.56 -2.37
C LYS A 96 -14.30 21.95 -1.94
N PRO A 97 -14.13 22.56 -0.76
CA PRO A 97 -12.82 23.01 -0.31
C PRO A 97 -11.89 21.81 -0.06
N LEU A 98 -10.57 22.05 -0.19
CA LEU A 98 -9.47 21.08 0.00
C LEU A 98 -9.40 19.91 -0.99
N ILE A 99 -10.47 19.56 -1.70
CA ILE A 99 -10.44 18.55 -2.74
C ILE A 99 -10.08 19.18 -4.08
N ASP A 100 -9.07 18.61 -4.75
CA ASP A 100 -8.82 18.91 -6.15
C ASP A 100 -9.74 18.06 -7.03
N LYS A 101 -10.80 18.68 -7.55
CA LYS A 101 -11.75 18.00 -8.47
C LYS A 101 -11.06 17.43 -9.71
N TYR A 102 -9.94 18.00 -10.15
CA TYR A 102 -9.20 17.47 -11.30
C TYR A 102 -8.38 16.23 -10.92
N ALA A 103 -7.92 16.12 -9.68
CA ALA A 103 -7.29 14.89 -9.19
C ALA A 103 -8.30 13.73 -9.17
N VAL A 104 -9.50 13.98 -8.63
CA VAL A 104 -10.62 13.00 -8.62
C VAL A 104 -11.02 12.59 -10.04
N TYR A 105 -11.17 13.56 -10.95
CA TYR A 105 -11.41 13.31 -12.36
C TYR A 105 -10.29 12.46 -13.00
N GLN A 106 -9.03 12.78 -12.71
CA GLN A 106 -7.90 12.05 -13.27
C GLN A 106 -7.90 10.59 -12.82
N HIS A 107 -8.23 10.31 -11.56
CA HIS A 107 -8.36 8.93 -11.08
C HIS A 107 -9.40 8.13 -11.87
N LEU A 108 -10.56 8.73 -12.15
CA LEU A 108 -11.59 8.10 -12.99
C LEU A 108 -11.06 7.87 -14.41
N MET A 109 -10.41 8.86 -15.02
CA MET A 109 -9.94 8.76 -16.40
C MET A 109 -8.78 7.77 -16.57
N ASP A 110 -7.88 7.66 -15.59
CA ASP A 110 -6.81 6.67 -15.58
C ASP A 110 -7.38 5.26 -15.48
N TYR A 111 -8.36 5.05 -14.59
CA TYR A 111 -9.05 3.76 -14.48
C TYR A 111 -9.88 3.43 -15.72
N TRP A 112 -10.51 4.43 -16.31
CA TRP A 112 -11.20 4.29 -17.59
C TRP A 112 -10.28 3.76 -18.67
N ALA A 113 -9.16 4.45 -18.88
CA ALA A 113 -8.21 4.11 -19.94
C ALA A 113 -7.58 2.72 -19.79
N THR A 114 -7.48 2.21 -18.56
CA THR A 114 -6.77 0.95 -18.25
C THR A 114 -7.67 -0.25 -18.08
N THR A 115 -8.96 -0.07 -17.74
CA THR A 115 -9.85 -1.21 -17.43
C THR A 115 -11.30 -0.95 -17.83
N MET A 116 -11.94 0.10 -17.32
CA MET A 116 -13.39 0.26 -17.45
C MET A 116 -13.84 0.48 -18.90
N GLN A 117 -12.97 1.06 -19.75
CA GLN A 117 -13.25 1.24 -21.17
C GLN A 117 -13.50 -0.11 -21.87
N ASP A 118 -12.63 -1.08 -21.67
CA ASP A 118 -12.71 -2.37 -22.34
C ASP A 118 -13.95 -3.13 -21.89
N ASP A 119 -14.26 -3.09 -20.59
CA ASP A 119 -15.49 -3.68 -20.06
C ASP A 119 -16.75 -3.04 -20.65
N CYS A 120 -16.77 -1.71 -20.79
CA CYS A 120 -17.89 -1.00 -21.42
C CYS A 120 -18.06 -1.39 -22.89
N TYR A 121 -16.97 -1.63 -23.64
CA TYR A 121 -17.06 -2.13 -25.01
C TYR A 121 -17.53 -3.58 -25.08
N LEU A 122 -17.16 -4.44 -24.12
CA LEU A 122 -17.69 -5.80 -24.02
C LEU A 122 -19.21 -5.77 -23.81
N ILE A 123 -19.70 -4.90 -22.91
CA ILE A 123 -21.14 -4.73 -22.69
C ILE A 123 -21.83 -4.16 -23.92
N ALA A 124 -21.22 -3.18 -24.59
CA ALA A 124 -21.76 -2.63 -25.83
C ALA A 124 -21.90 -3.69 -26.93
N ALA A 125 -20.95 -4.62 -27.04
CA ALA A 125 -20.98 -5.68 -28.03
C ALA A 125 -21.99 -6.79 -27.69
N ASP A 126 -21.93 -7.31 -26.47
CA ASP A 126 -22.56 -8.58 -26.10
C ASP A 126 -23.63 -8.48 -25.01
N GLY A 127 -23.81 -7.29 -24.44
CA GLY A 127 -24.59 -7.08 -23.21
C GLY A 127 -23.86 -7.62 -21.98
N TRP A 128 -24.60 -7.80 -20.89
CA TRP A 128 -24.06 -8.29 -19.63
C TRP A 128 -23.78 -9.79 -19.66
N LYS A 129 -22.58 -10.17 -20.13
CA LYS A 129 -22.14 -11.57 -20.18
C LYS A 129 -20.76 -11.73 -19.55
N ALA A 130 -20.67 -12.63 -18.57
CA ALA A 130 -19.41 -13.05 -17.96
C ALA A 130 -18.91 -14.35 -18.62
N ALA A 131 -18.56 -14.28 -19.91
CA ALA A 131 -18.08 -15.45 -20.64
C ALA A 131 -16.62 -15.76 -20.25
N THR A 132 -16.35 -17.02 -19.90
CA THR A 132 -14.99 -17.50 -19.63
C THR A 132 -14.32 -18.04 -20.89
N TYR A 133 -13.02 -17.82 -21.06
CA TYR A 133 -12.21 -18.39 -22.13
C TYR A 133 -10.94 -19.05 -21.57
N ARG A 134 -10.32 -19.96 -22.35
CA ARG A 134 -9.04 -20.60 -21.97
C ARG A 134 -7.86 -19.72 -22.37
N ILE A 135 -6.86 -19.64 -21.48
CA ILE A 135 -5.61 -18.93 -21.73
C ILE A 135 -4.62 -19.94 -22.30
N ILE A 136 -4.32 -19.84 -23.59
CA ILE A 136 -3.35 -20.69 -24.27
C ILE A 136 -2.09 -19.89 -24.58
N GLU A 137 -0.96 -20.30 -24.01
CA GLU A 137 0.34 -19.68 -24.27
C GLU A 137 1.27 -20.64 -25.02
N THR A 138 2.02 -20.11 -26.00
CA THR A 138 3.07 -20.88 -26.65
C THR A 138 4.34 -20.82 -25.81
N ASN A 139 4.81 -21.98 -25.34
CA ASN A 139 6.05 -22.04 -24.58
C ASN A 139 7.29 -21.80 -25.47
N LYS A 140 8.47 -21.64 -24.84
CA LYS A 140 9.76 -21.46 -25.54
C LYS A 140 10.13 -22.59 -26.52
N LYS A 141 9.42 -23.73 -26.48
CA LYS A 141 9.60 -24.89 -27.36
C LYS A 141 8.55 -24.95 -28.49
N GLY A 142 7.74 -23.90 -28.67
CA GLY A 142 6.72 -23.84 -29.72
C GLY A 142 5.47 -24.69 -29.45
N LYS A 143 5.27 -25.18 -28.22
CA LYS A 143 4.10 -25.97 -27.84
C LYS A 143 3.08 -25.10 -27.11
N GLU A 144 1.82 -25.19 -27.51
CA GLU A 144 0.68 -24.61 -26.80
C GLU A 144 0.51 -25.25 -25.42
N VAL A 145 0.40 -24.43 -24.40
CA VAL A 145 0.19 -24.81 -23.01
C VAL A 145 -1.02 -24.06 -22.49
N ASP A 146 -1.96 -24.82 -21.94
CA ASP A 146 -3.10 -24.26 -21.24
C ASP A 146 -2.65 -23.74 -19.86
N LYS A 147 -2.85 -22.45 -19.64
CA LYS A 147 -2.47 -21.71 -18.43
C LYS A 147 -3.65 -21.45 -17.49
N GLY A 148 -4.85 -21.88 -17.84
CA GLY A 148 -6.06 -21.67 -17.06
C GLY A 148 -7.15 -20.98 -17.87
N TRP A 149 -7.96 -20.18 -17.18
CA TRP A 149 -9.11 -19.50 -17.76
C TRP A 149 -9.21 -18.07 -17.23
N ALA A 150 -9.85 -17.21 -18.00
CA ALA A 150 -10.13 -15.83 -17.64
C ALA A 150 -11.55 -15.44 -18.04
N CYS A 151 -12.03 -14.36 -17.42
CA CYS A 151 -13.22 -13.63 -17.81
C CYS A 151 -12.91 -12.15 -17.59
N ASP A 152 -12.94 -11.35 -18.66
CA ASP A 152 -12.45 -9.97 -18.62
C ASP A 152 -13.41 -9.06 -17.85
N LEU A 153 -14.72 -9.17 -18.14
CA LEU A 153 -15.75 -8.35 -17.50
C LEU A 153 -15.83 -8.61 -15.99
N VAL A 154 -15.81 -9.90 -15.60
CA VAL A 154 -15.87 -10.34 -14.20
C VAL A 154 -14.65 -11.23 -13.92
N PRO A 155 -13.51 -10.67 -13.46
CA PRO A 155 -12.33 -11.46 -13.13
C PRO A 155 -12.58 -12.48 -12.01
N LYS A 156 -11.82 -13.59 -12.02
CA LYS A 156 -11.90 -14.69 -11.03
C LYS A 156 -11.92 -14.17 -9.58
N GLN A 157 -11.09 -13.17 -9.31
CA GLN A 157 -10.91 -12.61 -7.99
C GLN A 157 -12.24 -12.09 -7.40
N LEU A 158 -13.09 -11.46 -8.21
CA LEU A 158 -14.40 -10.96 -7.77
C LEU A 158 -15.34 -12.11 -7.37
N ILE A 159 -15.28 -13.23 -8.08
CA ILE A 159 -16.07 -14.42 -7.74
C ILE A 159 -15.58 -15.02 -6.42
N VAL A 160 -14.27 -15.11 -6.23
CA VAL A 160 -13.67 -15.60 -4.99
C VAL A 160 -14.05 -14.70 -3.81
N ASP A 161 -13.86 -13.39 -3.95
CA ASP A 161 -14.10 -12.43 -2.88
C ASP A 161 -15.59 -12.33 -2.51
N ARG A 162 -16.50 -12.57 -3.45
CA ARG A 162 -17.93 -12.52 -3.18
C ARG A 162 -18.51 -13.84 -2.66
N TYR A 163 -18.07 -14.98 -3.19
CA TYR A 163 -18.73 -16.27 -2.96
C TYR A 163 -17.91 -17.29 -2.19
N PHE A 164 -16.58 -17.14 -2.14
CA PHE A 164 -15.66 -18.15 -1.61
C PHE A 164 -14.65 -17.57 -0.62
N THR A 165 -15.12 -16.62 0.21
CA THR A 165 -14.27 -15.94 1.21
C THR A 165 -13.73 -16.88 2.27
N LYS A 166 -14.47 -17.95 2.60
CA LYS A 166 -14.05 -18.94 3.60
C LYS A 166 -12.90 -19.79 3.08
N GLU A 167 -13.01 -20.25 1.85
CA GLU A 167 -11.99 -21.02 1.15
C GLU A 167 -10.72 -20.18 0.98
N GLN A 168 -10.87 -18.93 0.54
CA GLN A 168 -9.74 -17.99 0.43
C GLN A 168 -9.10 -17.68 1.80
N ALA A 169 -9.89 -17.57 2.87
CA ALA A 169 -9.36 -17.38 4.22
C ALA A 169 -8.59 -18.60 4.71
N ALA A 170 -9.08 -19.82 4.42
CA ALA A 170 -8.38 -21.06 4.76
C ALA A 170 -7.04 -21.20 4.01
N ILE A 171 -7.00 -20.81 2.73
CA ILE A 171 -5.75 -20.74 1.95
C ILE A 171 -4.78 -19.76 2.61
N ARG A 172 -5.23 -18.54 2.95
CA ARG A 172 -4.39 -17.54 3.63
C ARG A 172 -3.84 -18.02 4.98
N GLU A 173 -4.62 -18.78 5.74
CA GLU A 173 -4.16 -19.39 6.99
C GLU A 173 -3.07 -20.45 6.74
N GLN A 174 -3.23 -21.27 5.70
CA GLN A 174 -2.21 -22.25 5.30
C GLN A 174 -0.93 -21.58 4.78
N GLU A 175 -1.04 -20.48 4.04
CA GLU A 175 0.12 -19.67 3.59
C GLU A 175 0.89 -19.10 4.79
N ALA A 176 0.18 -18.51 5.77
CA ALA A 176 0.79 -17.99 6.98
C ALA A 176 1.46 -19.09 7.82
N ALA A 177 0.83 -20.28 7.92
CA ALA A 177 1.43 -21.43 8.58
C ALA A 177 2.69 -21.92 7.85
N LEU A 178 2.67 -21.92 6.52
CA LEU A 178 3.82 -22.29 5.70
C LEU A 178 4.99 -21.31 5.89
N GLU A 179 4.73 -20.00 5.89
CA GLU A 179 5.73 -18.97 6.17
C GLU A 179 6.32 -19.14 7.57
N SER A 180 5.49 -19.43 8.57
CA SER A 180 5.95 -19.70 9.93
C SER A 180 6.86 -20.93 10.03
N VAL A 181 6.51 -22.03 9.35
CA VAL A 181 7.35 -23.24 9.31
C VAL A 181 8.66 -22.96 8.60
N ALA A 182 8.64 -22.22 7.48
CA ALA A 182 9.84 -21.84 6.76
C ALA A 182 10.77 -20.95 7.61
N ALA A 183 10.21 -20.01 8.37
CA ALA A 183 10.97 -19.17 9.30
C ALA A 183 11.63 -20.01 10.42
N GLN A 184 10.90 -20.95 11.03
CA GLN A 184 11.43 -21.85 12.05
C GLN A 184 12.56 -22.74 11.51
N MET A 185 12.45 -23.22 10.27
CA MET A 185 13.51 -23.98 9.63
C MET A 185 14.76 -23.13 9.39
N ALA A 186 14.59 -21.90 8.90
CA ALA A 186 15.69 -20.98 8.66
C ALA A 186 16.41 -20.59 9.96
N GLU A 187 15.66 -20.30 11.03
CA GLU A 187 16.20 -20.03 12.36
C GLU A 187 17.02 -21.23 12.88
N MET A 188 16.47 -22.44 12.78
CA MET A 188 17.16 -23.66 13.21
C MET A 188 18.45 -23.91 12.41
N GLU A 189 18.42 -23.68 11.08
CA GLU A 189 19.59 -23.79 10.21
C GLU A 189 20.67 -22.75 10.54
N GLU A 190 20.28 -21.53 10.93
CA GLU A 190 21.22 -20.48 11.36
C GLU A 190 21.84 -20.81 12.74
N GLU A 191 21.02 -21.20 13.71
CA GLU A 191 21.46 -21.52 15.08
C GLU A 191 22.38 -22.75 15.14
N HIS A 192 22.15 -23.74 14.28
CA HIS A 192 22.87 -25.02 14.31
C HIS A 192 23.72 -25.30 13.05
N GLY A 193 23.95 -24.29 12.21
CA GLY A 193 24.75 -24.40 10.98
C GLY A 193 26.25 -24.11 11.12
N GLY A 194 26.71 -23.69 12.30
CA GLY A 194 28.14 -23.43 12.56
C GLY A 194 29.01 -24.69 12.55
N GLU A 195 30.34 -24.53 12.63
CA GLU A 195 31.32 -25.64 12.56
C GLU A 195 31.13 -26.73 13.64
N ASP A 196 30.56 -26.37 14.79
CA ASP A 196 30.21 -27.31 15.88
C ASP A 196 28.69 -27.60 15.97
N GLY A 197 27.92 -27.18 14.95
CA GLY A 197 26.46 -27.26 14.93
C GLY A 197 25.93 -28.62 14.45
N ALA A 198 24.66 -28.91 14.75
CA ALA A 198 24.03 -30.18 14.38
C ALA A 198 23.95 -30.43 12.86
N PHE A 199 24.11 -29.38 12.04
CA PHE A 199 24.14 -29.48 10.58
C PHE A 199 25.56 -29.47 9.98
N ALA A 200 26.62 -29.34 10.78
CA ALA A 200 28.00 -29.17 10.31
C ALA A 200 28.47 -30.31 9.40
N GLU A 201 28.08 -31.55 9.71
CA GLU A 201 28.45 -32.77 8.98
C GLU A 201 27.61 -32.99 7.71
N LEU A 202 26.70 -32.08 7.36
CA LEU A 202 25.85 -32.19 6.17
C LEU A 202 26.39 -31.34 5.02
N ASP A 203 26.64 -31.97 3.87
CA ASP A 203 26.95 -31.28 2.60
C ASP A 203 25.85 -30.29 2.17
N LYS A 204 24.60 -30.59 2.53
CA LYS A 204 23.44 -29.72 2.33
C LYS A 204 22.33 -30.10 3.30
N VAL A 205 21.71 -29.11 3.93
CA VAL A 205 20.51 -29.33 4.74
C VAL A 205 19.34 -29.65 3.82
N ASN A 206 18.96 -30.93 3.78
CA ASN A 206 17.82 -31.43 3.03
C ASN A 206 17.33 -32.75 3.63
N LYS A 207 16.11 -33.15 3.28
CA LYS A 207 15.46 -34.36 3.80
C LYS A 207 16.30 -35.64 3.64
N VAL A 208 17.05 -35.78 2.54
CA VAL A 208 17.85 -36.99 2.26
C VAL A 208 19.05 -37.05 3.21
N ASN A 209 19.82 -35.97 3.28
CA ASN A 209 21.05 -35.90 4.07
C ASN A 209 20.75 -35.98 5.58
N VAL A 210 19.73 -35.24 6.05
CA VAL A 210 19.28 -35.29 7.45
C VAL A 210 18.81 -36.70 7.83
N SER A 211 18.06 -37.37 6.95
CA SER A 211 17.60 -38.75 7.20
C SER A 211 18.73 -39.77 7.17
N ALA A 212 19.79 -39.54 6.40
CA ALA A 212 20.97 -40.39 6.38
C ALA A 212 21.76 -40.24 7.68
N ARG A 213 22.03 -39.00 8.09
CA ARG A 213 22.75 -38.70 9.33
C ARG A 213 22.05 -39.24 10.57
N LEU A 214 20.72 -39.05 10.66
CA LEU A 214 19.91 -39.63 11.75
C LEU A 214 20.00 -41.16 11.85
N LYS A 215 20.26 -41.87 10.74
CA LYS A 215 20.45 -43.33 10.77
C LYS A 215 21.85 -43.71 11.23
N GLU A 216 22.86 -42.92 10.88
CA GLU A 216 24.25 -43.13 11.28
C GLU A 216 24.43 -42.95 12.79
N ILE A 217 23.83 -41.90 13.36
CA ILE A 217 23.98 -41.55 14.78
C ILE A 217 22.97 -42.25 15.71
N LYS A 218 22.14 -43.15 15.19
CA LYS A 218 20.98 -43.72 15.90
C LYS A 218 21.33 -44.41 17.22
N ASP A 219 22.47 -45.11 17.27
CA ASP A 219 22.92 -45.85 18.45
C ASP A 219 24.03 -45.12 19.23
N ASP A 220 24.37 -43.89 18.81
CA ASP A 220 25.36 -43.06 19.48
C ASP A 220 24.71 -42.27 20.64
N ARG A 221 25.26 -42.44 21.84
CA ARG A 221 24.77 -41.76 23.05
C ARG A 221 25.25 -40.32 23.15
N GLU A 222 26.36 -39.99 22.51
CA GLU A 222 26.95 -38.65 22.54
C GLU A 222 26.27 -37.73 21.52
N ALA A 223 25.71 -38.29 20.44
CA ALA A 223 24.98 -37.56 19.40
C ALA A 223 23.48 -37.33 19.68
N ARG A 224 23.03 -37.43 20.94
CA ARG A 224 21.60 -37.31 21.29
C ARG A 224 21.01 -35.94 20.97
N ASP A 225 21.77 -34.87 21.25
CA ASP A 225 21.31 -33.50 21.01
C ASP A 225 21.28 -33.18 19.52
N GLU A 226 22.29 -33.65 18.77
CA GLU A 226 22.31 -33.62 17.30
C GLU A 226 21.08 -34.34 16.72
N ALA A 227 20.81 -35.57 17.16
CA ALA A 227 19.66 -36.35 16.70
C ALA A 227 18.32 -35.67 17.02
N ALA A 228 18.21 -34.95 18.14
CA ALA A 228 17.02 -34.20 18.49
C ALA A 228 16.78 -33.02 17.53
N ILE A 229 17.82 -32.25 17.23
CA ILE A 229 17.75 -31.10 16.30
C ILE A 229 17.44 -31.58 14.88
N LEU A 230 18.17 -32.57 14.38
CA LEU A 230 17.94 -33.17 13.07
C LEU A 230 16.53 -33.77 12.95
N GLY A 231 16.03 -34.40 14.03
CA GLY A 231 14.68 -34.93 14.10
C GLY A 231 13.60 -33.84 14.08
N ALA A 232 13.82 -32.74 14.80
CA ALA A 232 12.93 -31.57 14.78
C ALA A 232 12.88 -30.92 13.40
N TRP A 233 14.04 -30.72 12.76
CA TRP A 233 14.15 -30.21 11.40
C TRP A 233 13.41 -31.13 10.41
N LEU A 234 13.59 -32.46 10.51
CA LEU A 234 12.93 -33.41 9.62
C LEU A 234 11.40 -33.38 9.74
N LYS A 235 10.89 -33.15 10.96
CA LYS A 235 9.47 -32.95 11.22
C LYS A 235 8.96 -31.68 10.56
N LEU A 236 9.66 -30.54 10.74
CA LEU A 236 9.32 -29.27 10.10
C LEU A 236 9.35 -29.38 8.57
N SER A 237 10.39 -30.00 8.00
CA SER A 237 10.50 -30.23 6.55
C SER A 237 9.37 -31.10 6.00
N THR A 238 8.90 -32.08 6.77
CA THR A 238 7.74 -32.89 6.37
C THR A 238 6.43 -32.07 6.46
N GLN A 239 6.25 -31.29 7.52
CA GLN A 239 5.12 -30.37 7.65
C GLN A 239 5.08 -29.33 6.53
N GLU A 240 6.23 -28.74 6.17
CA GLU A 240 6.36 -27.79 5.05
C GLU A 240 5.92 -28.44 3.73
N ALA A 241 6.35 -29.68 3.47
CA ALA A 241 5.96 -30.42 2.26
C ALA A 241 4.46 -30.75 2.22
N ASP A 242 3.88 -31.16 3.35
CA ASP A 242 2.45 -31.46 3.46
C ASP A 242 1.60 -30.19 3.32
N LEU A 243 2.03 -29.07 3.93
CA LEU A 243 1.40 -27.76 3.77
C LEU A 243 1.45 -27.28 2.31
N LYS A 244 2.62 -27.35 1.65
CA LYS A 244 2.73 -27.01 0.21
C LYS A 244 1.81 -27.82 -0.67
N LYS A 245 1.64 -29.12 -0.36
CA LYS A 245 0.74 -30.00 -1.09
C LYS A 245 -0.73 -29.61 -0.86
N THR A 246 -1.13 -29.48 0.40
CA THR A 246 -2.51 -29.14 0.77
C THR A 246 -2.92 -27.76 0.27
N LEU A 247 -2.01 -26.78 0.33
CA LEU A 247 -2.20 -25.45 -0.24
C LEU A 247 -2.47 -25.53 -1.74
N LYS A 248 -1.63 -26.24 -2.49
CA LYS A 248 -1.81 -26.43 -3.94
C LYS A 248 -3.15 -27.11 -4.27
N ASP A 249 -3.54 -28.12 -3.49
CA ASP A 249 -4.80 -28.82 -3.68
C ASP A 249 -6.00 -27.88 -3.39
N ALA A 250 -5.93 -27.06 -2.33
CA ALA A 250 -6.94 -26.07 -1.97
C ALA A 250 -7.06 -24.93 -3.01
N GLU A 251 -5.94 -24.43 -3.54
CA GLU A 251 -5.92 -23.43 -4.62
C GLU A 251 -6.58 -23.98 -5.89
N ALA A 252 -6.31 -25.24 -6.24
CA ALA A 252 -6.90 -25.90 -7.39
C ALA A 252 -8.41 -26.13 -7.21
N GLU A 253 -8.83 -26.50 -5.99
CA GLU A 253 -10.24 -26.63 -5.64
C GLU A 253 -10.97 -25.28 -5.72
N LEU A 254 -10.39 -24.21 -5.16
CA LEU A 254 -10.95 -22.86 -5.24
C LEU A 254 -11.04 -22.37 -6.69
N ASP A 255 -10.04 -22.66 -7.53
CA ASP A 255 -10.09 -22.36 -8.97
C ASP A 255 -11.25 -23.08 -9.66
N ALA A 256 -11.44 -24.38 -9.39
CA ALA A 256 -12.52 -25.17 -9.95
C ALA A 256 -13.90 -24.68 -9.49
N LEU A 257 -14.05 -24.34 -8.20
CA LEU A 257 -15.28 -23.78 -7.63
C LEU A 257 -15.60 -22.42 -8.26
N ALA A 258 -14.61 -21.54 -8.39
CA ALA A 258 -14.78 -20.24 -9.04
C ALA A 258 -15.21 -20.41 -10.50
N TYR A 259 -14.57 -21.31 -11.26
CA TYR A 259 -14.93 -21.59 -12.65
C TYR A 259 -16.37 -22.11 -12.78
N ALA A 260 -16.75 -23.06 -11.93
CA ALA A 260 -18.10 -23.64 -11.91
C ALA A 260 -19.19 -22.64 -11.51
N LYS A 261 -18.82 -21.52 -10.86
CA LYS A 261 -19.77 -20.47 -10.49
C LYS A 261 -20.23 -19.64 -11.68
N TYR A 262 -19.39 -19.39 -12.68
CA TYR A 262 -19.69 -18.50 -13.82
C TYR A 262 -20.99 -18.85 -14.56
N PRO A 263 -21.24 -20.12 -14.94
CA PRO A 263 -22.48 -20.49 -15.63
C PRO A 263 -23.75 -20.28 -14.79
N THR A 264 -23.63 -20.11 -13.48
CA THR A 264 -24.76 -19.90 -12.55
C THR A 264 -25.09 -18.43 -12.33
N LEU A 265 -24.24 -17.50 -12.80
CA LEU A 265 -24.43 -16.07 -12.59
C LEU A 265 -25.61 -15.57 -13.43
N VAL A 266 -26.54 -14.89 -12.78
CA VAL A 266 -27.57 -14.14 -13.50
C VAL A 266 -27.07 -12.75 -13.85
N GLU A 267 -27.72 -12.07 -14.79
CA GLU A 267 -27.36 -10.70 -15.20
C GLU A 267 -27.24 -9.73 -14.01
N ALA A 268 -28.12 -9.86 -13.01
CA ALA A 268 -28.06 -9.04 -11.80
C ALA A 268 -26.76 -9.29 -10.99
N ASP A 269 -26.27 -10.51 -10.94
CA ASP A 269 -25.01 -10.85 -10.26
C ASP A 269 -23.83 -10.24 -11.04
N ILE A 270 -23.82 -10.39 -12.37
CA ILE A 270 -22.78 -9.85 -13.25
C ILE A 270 -22.69 -8.33 -13.10
N LYS A 271 -23.84 -7.65 -13.12
CA LYS A 271 -23.91 -6.20 -12.91
C LYS A 271 -23.37 -5.78 -11.55
N THR A 272 -23.65 -6.54 -10.51
CA THR A 272 -23.20 -6.18 -9.17
C THR A 272 -21.69 -6.41 -9.03
N LEU A 273 -21.17 -7.53 -9.54
CA LEU A 273 -19.73 -7.80 -9.57
C LEU A 273 -18.95 -6.76 -10.39
N ALA A 274 -19.42 -6.41 -11.58
CA ALA A 274 -18.72 -5.47 -12.45
C ALA A 274 -18.88 -4.00 -12.00
N VAL A 275 -20.09 -3.57 -11.63
CA VAL A 275 -20.33 -2.16 -11.29
C VAL A 275 -19.89 -1.86 -9.87
N GLU A 276 -20.36 -2.61 -8.88
CA GLU A 276 -20.08 -2.31 -7.47
C GLU A 276 -18.72 -2.85 -7.06
N ASP A 277 -18.47 -4.15 -7.23
CA ASP A 277 -17.27 -4.79 -6.66
C ASP A 277 -15.99 -4.49 -7.46
N LYS A 278 -16.10 -4.13 -8.74
CA LYS A 278 -14.95 -3.82 -9.62
C LYS A 278 -14.80 -2.32 -9.83
N TRP A 279 -15.72 -1.69 -10.56
CA TRP A 279 -15.54 -0.31 -11.01
C TRP A 279 -15.67 0.70 -9.88
N LEU A 280 -16.81 0.70 -9.17
CA LEU A 280 -17.07 1.68 -8.12
C LEU A 280 -16.21 1.42 -6.89
N ALA A 281 -15.92 0.17 -6.52
CA ALA A 281 -14.93 -0.14 -5.49
C ALA A 281 -13.55 0.45 -5.81
N THR A 282 -13.08 0.35 -7.06
CA THR A 282 -11.78 0.91 -7.47
C THR A 282 -11.79 2.44 -7.43
N ILE A 283 -12.83 3.07 -7.97
CA ILE A 283 -12.98 4.53 -7.98
C ILE A 283 -13.10 5.06 -6.54
N SER A 284 -13.91 4.39 -5.71
CA SER A 284 -14.07 4.70 -4.29
C SER A 284 -12.74 4.66 -3.56
N ALA A 285 -11.95 3.59 -3.71
CA ALA A 285 -10.63 3.50 -3.10
C ALA A 285 -9.69 4.63 -3.54
N ALA A 286 -9.71 5.02 -4.83
CA ALA A 286 -8.90 6.12 -5.33
C ALA A 286 -9.33 7.47 -4.75
N VAL A 287 -10.64 7.74 -4.67
CA VAL A 287 -11.17 8.97 -4.09
C VAL A 287 -10.88 9.07 -2.60
N HIS A 288 -11.05 7.98 -1.84
CA HIS A 288 -10.67 7.93 -0.42
C HIS A 288 -9.15 8.18 -0.23
N GLY A 289 -8.31 7.65 -1.13
CA GLY A 289 -6.87 7.91 -1.12
C GLY A 289 -6.53 9.40 -1.30
N GLU A 290 -7.29 10.16 -2.10
CA GLU A 290 -7.11 11.60 -2.23
C GLU A 290 -7.50 12.33 -0.92
N MET A 291 -8.48 11.83 -0.17
CA MET A 291 -8.82 12.37 1.15
C MET A 291 -7.69 12.16 2.16
N ASP A 292 -7.08 10.99 2.16
CA ASP A 292 -5.89 10.71 2.99
C ASP A 292 -4.73 11.65 2.61
N ARG A 293 -4.55 11.92 1.32
CA ARG A 293 -3.49 12.81 0.81
C ARG A 293 -3.63 14.24 1.35
N ILE A 294 -4.85 14.73 1.56
CA ILE A 294 -5.12 16.06 2.16
C ILE A 294 -4.48 16.14 3.56
N SER A 295 -4.73 15.16 4.43
CA SER A 295 -4.11 15.13 5.77
C SER A 295 -2.60 14.94 5.74
N GLN A 296 -2.09 14.10 4.84
CA GLN A 296 -0.65 13.88 4.69
C GLN A 296 0.06 15.16 4.24
N THR A 297 -0.51 15.88 3.28
CA THR A 297 0.02 17.16 2.79
C THR A 297 0.07 18.20 3.89
N LEU A 298 -1.00 18.34 4.68
CA LEU A 298 -1.01 19.23 5.84
C LEU A 298 0.05 18.83 6.87
N THR A 299 0.10 17.54 7.24
CA THR A 299 1.08 17.01 8.20
C THR A 299 2.50 17.32 7.77
N GLN A 300 2.83 17.08 6.50
CA GLN A 300 4.15 17.33 5.94
C GLN A 300 4.50 18.81 5.98
N ARG A 301 3.58 19.69 5.57
CA ARG A 301 3.83 21.14 5.63
C ARG A 301 3.99 21.64 7.06
N VAL A 302 3.18 21.19 8.01
CA VAL A 302 3.34 21.56 9.42
C VAL A 302 4.70 21.11 9.94
N LYS A 303 5.15 19.88 9.66
CA LYS A 303 6.48 19.39 10.04
C LYS A 303 7.61 20.24 9.47
N GLU A 304 7.56 20.55 8.17
CA GLU A 304 8.56 21.38 7.52
C GLU A 304 8.64 22.79 8.11
N LEU A 305 7.49 23.38 8.48
CA LEU A 305 7.46 24.66 9.18
C LEU A 305 8.15 24.55 10.54
N VAL A 306 7.84 23.51 11.31
CA VAL A 306 8.46 23.30 12.62
C VAL A 306 9.97 23.11 12.45
N GLU A 307 10.44 22.25 11.57
CA GLU A 307 11.87 22.02 11.33
C GLU A 307 12.60 23.29 10.89
N ARG A 308 11.99 24.10 10.02
CA ARG A 308 12.56 25.36 9.56
C ARG A 308 12.71 26.39 10.68
N TYR A 309 11.75 26.42 11.62
CA TYR A 309 11.67 27.45 12.65
C TYR A 309 12.10 26.98 14.06
N GLU A 310 12.40 25.69 14.24
CA GLU A 310 12.88 25.10 15.50
C GLU A 310 14.31 25.53 15.86
N SER A 311 15.11 25.92 14.87
CA SER A 311 16.44 26.50 15.12
C SER A 311 16.36 28.02 15.01
N PRO A 312 16.30 28.78 16.11
CA PRO A 312 16.27 30.23 16.05
C PRO A 312 17.52 30.72 15.32
N LEU A 313 17.35 31.65 14.38
CA LEU A 313 18.46 32.31 13.68
C LEU A 313 19.60 32.71 14.65
N PRO A 314 19.33 33.27 15.85
CA PRO A 314 20.37 33.59 16.83
C PRO A 314 21.19 32.39 17.34
N VAL A 315 20.58 31.21 17.48
CA VAL A 315 21.27 29.97 17.91
C VAL A 315 22.14 29.44 16.78
N LEU A 316 21.66 29.53 15.54
CA LEU A 316 22.44 29.18 14.35
C LEU A 316 23.60 30.17 14.16
N THR A 317 23.37 31.47 14.33
CA THR A 317 24.41 32.50 14.29
C THR A 317 25.44 32.31 15.40
N SER A 318 25.02 31.98 16.62
CA SER A 318 25.91 31.64 17.74
C SER A 318 26.73 30.38 17.45
N LYS A 319 26.13 29.31 16.95
CA LYS A 319 26.86 28.09 16.54
C LYS A 319 27.85 28.35 15.41
N VAL A 320 27.46 29.16 14.42
CA VAL A 320 28.36 29.56 13.32
C VAL A 320 29.52 30.38 13.88
N ALA A 321 29.27 31.34 14.75
CA ALA A 321 30.32 32.13 15.39
C ALA A 321 31.29 31.24 16.21
N ASP A 322 30.77 30.29 16.99
CA ASP A 322 31.57 29.35 17.77
C ASP A 322 32.42 28.42 16.89
N LEU A 323 31.85 27.89 15.81
CA LEU A 323 32.56 27.04 14.85
C LEU A 323 33.61 27.83 14.07
N SER A 324 33.31 29.06 13.66
CA SER A 324 34.26 29.97 13.01
C SER A 324 35.43 30.32 13.94
N ALA A 325 35.17 30.55 15.23
CA ALA A 325 36.21 30.79 16.22
C ALA A 325 37.13 29.56 16.39
N LYS A 326 36.56 28.35 16.45
CA LYS A 326 37.32 27.09 16.51
C LYS A 326 38.16 26.85 15.25
N ALA A 327 37.61 27.11 14.07
CA ALA A 327 38.33 26.99 12.80
C ALA A 327 39.48 27.99 12.71
N ALA A 328 39.27 29.25 13.11
CA ALA A 328 40.31 30.28 13.16
C ALA A 328 41.44 29.90 14.13
N ALA A 329 41.11 29.36 15.30
CA ALA A 329 42.11 28.87 16.26
C ALA A 329 42.89 27.66 15.72
N HIS A 330 42.26 26.76 14.97
CA HIS A 330 42.91 25.62 14.33
C HIS A 330 43.86 26.06 13.20
N LEU A 331 43.44 27.01 12.37
CA LEU A 331 44.28 27.59 11.30
C LEU A 331 45.51 28.32 11.85
N LEU A 332 45.38 29.02 12.97
CA LEU A 332 46.52 29.63 13.69
C LEU A 332 47.49 28.56 14.23
N LYS A 333 46.98 27.45 14.78
CA LYS A 333 47.81 26.31 15.21
C LYS A 333 48.53 25.63 14.03
N MET A 334 47.94 25.67 12.84
CA MET A 334 48.54 25.19 11.59
C MET A 334 49.46 26.21 10.91
N GLY A 335 49.72 27.37 11.53
CA GLY A 335 50.69 28.35 11.05
C GLY A 335 50.18 29.33 9.99
N VAL A 336 48.86 29.43 9.79
CA VAL A 336 48.25 30.42 8.87
C VAL A 336 47.89 31.70 9.66
N PRO A 337 48.48 32.87 9.37
CA PRO A 337 48.17 34.11 10.10
C PRO A 337 46.77 34.65 9.76
N SER A 338 46.06 35.16 10.76
CA SER A 338 44.78 35.86 10.61
C SER A 338 44.91 37.11 9.73
N MET A 339 44.19 37.17 8.61
CA MET A 339 44.11 38.33 7.73
C MET A 339 43.17 39.39 8.32
N SER A 340 43.64 40.14 9.31
CA SER A 340 43.06 41.41 9.72
C SER A 340 43.89 42.56 9.14
N LYS A 341 43.48 43.10 7.99
CA LYS A 341 43.88 44.44 7.55
C LYS A 341 42.65 45.22 7.09
N GLU A 342 42.12 46.03 8.01
CA GLU A 342 41.43 47.26 7.65
C GLU A 342 42.36 48.09 6.75
N LYS A 343 42.05 48.17 5.46
CA LYS A 343 42.48 49.30 4.63
C LYS A 343 41.42 50.38 4.77
N LYS A 344 41.66 51.33 5.69
CA LYS A 344 41.02 52.65 5.62
C LYS A 344 41.43 53.28 4.29
N PHE A 345 40.50 53.36 3.34
CA PHE A 345 40.58 54.28 2.22
C PHE A 345 39.82 55.55 2.64
N SER A 346 40.54 56.63 2.87
CA SER A 346 40.00 57.98 2.96
C SER A 346 40.10 58.58 1.55
N ILE A 347 38.96 58.97 0.98
CA ILE A 347 38.92 59.75 -0.27
C ILE A 347 38.62 61.20 0.15
N GLY A 348 39.53 62.10 -0.21
CA GLY A 348 39.31 63.54 -0.32
C GLY A 348 39.43 63.93 -1.79
#